data_AF-A0AAV5KAT8-F1
#
_entry.id   AF-A0AAV5KAT8-F1
#
_cell.length_a   1.000
_cell.length_b   1.000
_cell.length_c   1.000
_cell.angle_alpha   90.00
_cell.angle_beta   90.00
_cell.angle_gamma   90.00
#
_symmetry.space_group_name_H-M   'P 1'
#
loop_
_entity.id
_entity.type
_entity.pdbx_description
1 polymer ?
#
loop_
_entity_poly.entity_id
_entity_poly.type
_entity_poly.pdbx_seq_one_letter_code
_entity_poly.pdbx_strand_id
1 'polypeptide(L)' 'MRGRSYTPSPPRSYSRRGGSPSPRGRYGGRARDLPTSLLVRNLRHDCRPEDLRRPFERYGPIKDVYLPRDYYSG' A
#
# COMPACT_ATOMS: atom_id res chain seq x y z
N MET A 1 -39.20 31.70 -57.35
CA MET A 1 -39.28 31.36 -55.91
C MET A 1 -39.11 29.85 -55.73
N ARG A 2 -37.94 29.37 -55.29
CA ARG A 2 -37.74 28.01 -54.77
C ARG A 2 -36.73 28.10 -53.62
N GLY A 3 -37.25 28.07 -52.39
CA GLY A 3 -36.43 28.13 -51.18
C GLY A 3 -35.60 26.86 -51.07
N ARG A 4 -34.27 27.01 -50.99
CA ARG A 4 -33.38 25.93 -50.57
C ARG A 4 -33.56 25.73 -49.07
N SER A 5 -33.96 24.53 -48.70
CA SER A 5 -34.12 24.05 -47.34
C SER A 5 -32.79 24.17 -46.58
N TYR A 6 -32.78 24.96 -45.50
CA TYR A 6 -31.72 24.91 -44.52
C TYR A 6 -31.95 23.68 -43.64
N THR A 7 -31.14 22.65 -43.79
CA THR A 7 -31.01 21.57 -42.81
C THR A 7 -29.97 21.99 -41.78
N PRO A 8 -30.35 22.28 -40.52
CA PRO A 8 -29.36 22.53 -39.49
C PRO A 8 -28.51 21.27 -39.30
N SER A 9 -27.20 21.44 -39.23
CA SER A 9 -26.31 20.33 -38.86
C SER A 9 -26.69 19.84 -37.46
N PRO A 10 -26.73 18.51 -37.21
CA PRO A 10 -27.06 18.00 -35.88
C PRO A 10 -26.04 18.56 -34.87
N PRO A 11 -26.49 18.90 -33.63
CA PRO A 11 -25.56 19.35 -32.60
C PRO A 11 -24.49 18.29 -32.42
N ARG A 12 -23.22 18.68 -32.62
CA ARG A 12 -22.08 17.81 -32.30
C ARG A 12 -22.23 17.40 -30.85
N SER A 13 -22.59 16.14 -30.62
CA SER A 13 -22.51 15.51 -29.31
C SER A 13 -21.05 15.51 -28.88
N TYR A 14 -20.63 16.62 -28.26
CA TYR A 14 -19.39 16.70 -27.51
C TYR A 14 -19.68 16.38 -26.04
N SER A 15 -20.39 15.28 -25.81
CA SER A 15 -20.48 14.68 -24.48
C SER A 15 -20.14 13.20 -24.55
N ARG A 16 -18.88 12.92 -24.90
CA ARG A 16 -18.10 11.77 -24.40
C ARG A 16 -16.62 12.13 -24.47
N ARG A 17 -16.23 13.27 -23.85
CA ARG A 17 -14.86 13.37 -23.35
C ARG A 17 -14.86 12.41 -22.15
N GLY A 18 -14.60 11.13 -22.43
CA GLY A 18 -14.39 10.13 -21.39
C GLY A 18 -13.38 10.72 -20.44
N GLY A 19 -13.86 11.13 -19.26
CA GLY A 19 -12.99 11.64 -18.22
C GLY A 19 -11.91 10.59 -18.02
N SER A 20 -10.65 11.01 -18.15
CA SER A 20 -9.51 10.16 -17.86
C SER A 20 -9.83 9.39 -16.59
N PRO A 21 -9.75 8.05 -16.57
CA PRO A 21 -10.02 7.28 -15.36
C PRO A 21 -9.19 7.93 -14.26
N SER A 22 -9.89 8.51 -13.28
CA SER A 22 -9.21 9.11 -12.15
C SER A 22 -8.30 8.01 -11.57
N PRO A 23 -7.06 8.31 -11.17
CA PRO A 23 -6.16 7.32 -10.59
C PRO A 23 -6.61 6.93 -9.17
N ARG A 24 -7.90 6.64 -8.98
CA ARG A 24 -8.50 6.12 -7.74
C ARG A 24 -8.29 4.62 -7.65
N GLY A 25 -7.02 4.21 -7.68
CA GLY A 25 -6.68 2.80 -7.51
C GLY A 25 -5.22 2.49 -7.22
N ARG A 26 -4.31 3.48 -7.24
CA ARG A 26 -2.87 3.16 -7.19
C ARG A 26 -2.23 3.18 -5.81
N TYR A 27 -2.96 3.53 -4.76
CA TYR A 27 -2.39 3.69 -3.41
C TYR A 27 -2.68 2.52 -2.47
N GLY A 28 -3.48 1.53 -2.89
CA GLY A 28 -3.88 0.41 -2.02
C GLY A 28 -2.90 -0.77 -1.97
N GLY A 29 -1.91 -0.82 -2.87
CA GLY A 29 -1.09 -2.03 -3.07
C GLY A 29 0.36 -1.95 -2.61
N ARG A 30 0.87 -0.76 -2.24
CA ARG A 30 2.30 -0.59 -1.92
C ARG A 30 2.64 -0.59 -0.44
N ALA A 31 1.67 -0.40 0.45
CA ALA A 31 1.95 -0.30 1.88
C ALA A 31 2.10 -1.66 2.58
N ARG A 32 1.51 -2.74 2.03
CA ARG A 32 1.45 -4.05 2.69
C ARG A 32 2.81 -4.76 2.78
N ASP A 33 3.73 -4.45 1.87
CA ASP A 33 4.97 -5.21 1.69
C ASP A 33 6.24 -4.35 1.79
N LEU A 34 6.13 -3.14 2.34
CA LEU A 34 7.32 -2.38 2.71
C LEU A 34 8.07 -3.13 3.82
N PRO A 35 9.41 -3.22 3.74
CA PRO A 35 10.20 -3.81 4.81
C PRO A 35 10.00 -2.97 6.07
N THR A 36 9.38 -3.57 7.08
CA THR A 36 9.12 -2.95 8.38
C THR A 36 9.85 -3.78 9.42
N SER A 37 10.97 -3.27 9.93
CA SER A 37 11.79 -3.93 10.95
C SER A 37 12.00 -2.99 12.14
N LEU A 38 12.04 -3.56 13.34
CA LEU A 38 12.25 -2.84 14.59
C LEU A 38 13.56 -3.31 15.23
N LEU A 39 14.38 -2.36 15.69
CA LEU A 39 15.55 -2.65 16.52
C LEU A 39 15.18 -2.48 17.99
N VAL A 40 15.18 -3.59 18.73
CA VAL A 40 14.96 -3.59 20.18
C VAL A 40 16.31 -3.77 20.88
N ARG A 41 16.64 -2.87 21.81
CA ARG A 41 17.90 -2.87 22.58
C ARG A 41 17.61 -3.11 24.06
N ASN A 42 18.66 -3.33 24.85
CA ASN A 42 18.58 -3.54 26.30
C ASN A 42 17.75 -4.77 26.69
N LEU A 43 17.86 -5.84 25.90
CA LEU A 43 17.27 -7.13 26.21
C LEU A 43 18.18 -7.90 27.18
N ARG A 44 17.57 -8.68 28.06
CA ARG A 44 18.32 -9.60 28.93
C ARG A 44 19.01 -10.68 28.09
N HIS A 45 20.14 -11.20 28.57
CA HIS A 45 20.90 -12.25 27.85
C HIS A 45 20.11 -13.55 27.64
N ASP A 46 19.14 -13.84 28.50
CA ASP A 46 18.25 -15.00 28.43
C ASP A 46 16.98 -14.76 27.62
N CYS A 47 16.86 -13.61 26.94
CA CYS A 47 15.68 -13.24 26.16
C CYS A 47 15.40 -14.25 25.03
N ARG A 48 14.14 -14.68 24.94
CA ARG A 48 13.67 -15.62 23.93
C ARG A 48 12.77 -14.92 22.90
N PRO A 49 12.60 -15.48 21.70
CA PRO A 49 11.70 -14.92 20.69
C PRO A 49 10.25 -14.76 21.20
N GLU A 50 9.80 -15.64 22.10
CA GLU A 50 8.45 -15.60 22.67
C GLU A 50 8.23 -14.36 23.55
N ASP A 51 9.28 -13.90 24.24
CA ASP A 51 9.25 -12.71 25.09
C ASP A 51 9.09 -11.42 24.27
N LEU A 52 9.53 -11.45 23.00
CA LEU A 52 9.30 -10.38 22.04
C LEU A 52 7.96 -10.55 21.31
N ARG A 53 7.55 -11.77 20.96
CA ARG A 53 6.29 -11.96 20.21
C ARG A 53 5.08 -11.47 20.98
N ARG A 54 4.91 -11.91 22.24
CA ARG A 54 3.74 -11.59 23.07
C ARG A 54 3.40 -10.08 23.15
N PRO A 55 4.33 -9.18 23.49
CA PRO A 55 4.02 -7.75 23.60
C PRO A 55 3.83 -7.05 22.26
N PHE A 56 4.45 -7.54 21.17
CA PHE A 56 4.40 -6.89 19.86
C PHE A 56 3.24 -7.37 18.97
N GLU A 57 2.73 -8.59 19.18
CA GLU A 57 1.65 -9.20 18.39
C GLU A 57 0.33 -8.41 18.45
N ARG A 58 0.10 -7.68 19.56
CA ARG A 58 -1.06 -6.79 19.70
C ARG A 58 -1.09 -5.64 18.69
N TYR A 59 0.05 -5.29 18.09
CA TYR A 59 0.16 -4.20 17.11
C TYR A 59 0.10 -4.71 15.67
N GLY A 60 0.07 -6.02 15.48
CA GLY A 60 -0.03 -6.66 14.17
C GLY A 60 0.74 -7.97 14.08
N PRO A 61 0.59 -8.68 12.95
CA PRO A 61 1.31 -9.92 12.71
C PRO A 61 2.81 -9.68 12.66
N ILE A 62 3.57 -10.53 13.35
CA ILE A 62 5.03 -10.52 13.33
C ILE A 62 5.50 -11.51 12.25
N LYS A 63 6.31 -11.03 11.31
CA LYS A 63 6.89 -11.85 10.23
C LYS A 63 7.97 -12.78 10.78
N ASP A 64 8.95 -12.22 11.46
CA ASP A 64 10.12 -12.90 11.99
C ASP A 64 10.70 -12.17 13.20
N VAL A 65 11.55 -12.87 13.96
CA VAL A 65 12.32 -12.31 15.08
C VAL A 65 13.74 -12.80 14.94
N TYR A 66 14.68 -11.85 14.91
CA TYR A 66 16.11 -12.14 14.84
C TYR A 66 16.78 -11.75 16.17
N LEU A 67 17.37 -12.74 16.85
CA LEU A 67 18.18 -12.54 18.06
C LEU A 67 19.63 -12.91 17.74
N PRO A 68 20.54 -11.92 17.68
CA PRO A 68 21.96 -12.21 17.53
C PRO A 68 22.44 -13.06 18.72
N ARG A 69 23.04 -14.21 18.41
CA ARG A 69 23.75 -15.01 19.41
C ARG A 69 25.23 -14.62 19.37
N ASP A 70 25.82 -14.50 20.56
CA ASP A 70 27.27 -14.47 20.65
C ASP A 70 27.78 -15.91 20.50
N TYR A 71 28.44 -16.16 19.36
CA TYR A 71 29.00 -17.47 19.02
C TYR A 71 30.46 -17.63 19.48
N TYR A 72 31.07 -16.56 20.02
CA TYR A 72 32.51 -16.55 20.34
C TYR A 72 32.80 -16.62 21.84
N SER A 73 31.84 -16.25 22.70
CA SER A 73 32.03 -16.16 24.16
C SER A 73 31.31 -17.24 24.96
N GLY A 74 31.01 -18.39 24.32
CA GLY A 74 30.33 -19.54 24.93
C GLY A 74 31.06 -20.14 26.13
#